data_AF-A0A7H9DVR0-F1
#
_entry.id   AF-A0A7H9DVR0-F1
#
_cell.length_a   1.000
_cell.length_b   1.000
_cell.length_c   1.000
_cell.angle_alpha   90.00
_cell.angle_beta   90.00
_cell.angle_gamma   90.00
#
_symmetry.space_group_name_H-M   'P 1'
#
loop_
_entity.id
_entity.type
_entity.pdbx_description
1 polymer ?
#
loop_
_entity_poly.entity_id
_entity_poly.type
_entity_poly.pdbx_seq_one_letter_code
_entity_poly.pdbx_strand_id
1 'polypeptide(L)'
;MKKITFLFVLFSSIFSYSQDTIFINHRGDTISGKDLSKLEKKRTTKKIVQNNQLKSVIYSNFLIKEKPQASYTGIFQNGKPYDGYFINKIILNEIPLVDFYEKGELKYQYSFDFLKQLDNYQFYEYDQKSVYKNGKIVDGFEFFDSEEGFLIRIGYKNEKANYLEMNLFAMHAFNRLSFDYNGKEIVVKDFEKQTSIKLTEKNNGIFAEVFDENGKLIVNNQQKEVQKSSPNSTTIFKIENNQLKEENISPESLNPLIEKVYKEINPLIVLIYSAVACNRTMKIDDLFNQFAEIFKSNNIQKLFSQESFIEGPNKVLSSLSYNKNGNPDWGIKISETEKKYLVEFYKEGKVTFTKKVNSIDEVQETINSLLVKPEEE
;
A
#
# COMPACT_ATOMS: atom_id res chain seq x y z
N MET A 1 -30.55 -80.06 -42.82
CA MET A 1 -29.18 -79.78 -42.34
C MET A 1 -28.44 -78.92 -43.34
N LYS A 2 -28.18 -77.65 -43.01
CA LYS A 2 -26.96 -76.89 -43.31
C LYS A 2 -27.12 -75.48 -42.72
N LYS A 3 -26.18 -75.13 -41.83
CA LYS A 3 -26.04 -73.83 -41.16
C LYS A 3 -25.73 -72.75 -42.20
N ILE A 4 -26.35 -71.58 -42.07
CA ILE A 4 -25.81 -70.32 -42.63
C ILE A 4 -25.65 -69.35 -41.46
N THR A 5 -24.38 -69.02 -41.25
CA THR A 5 -23.82 -68.11 -40.26
C THR A 5 -24.21 -66.67 -40.62
N PHE A 6 -24.84 -65.96 -39.68
CA PHE A 6 -24.98 -64.51 -39.75
C PHE A 6 -23.63 -63.88 -39.39
N LEU A 7 -23.03 -63.18 -40.36
CA LEU A 7 -21.82 -62.39 -40.20
C LEU A 7 -22.21 -61.09 -39.47
N PHE A 8 -21.76 -60.95 -38.23
CA PHE A 8 -21.75 -59.67 -37.52
C PHE A 8 -20.69 -58.77 -38.17
N VAL A 9 -21.12 -57.67 -38.80
CA VAL A 9 -20.23 -56.55 -39.13
C VAL A 9 -20.28 -55.59 -37.95
N LEU A 10 -19.20 -55.56 -37.18
CA LEU A 10 -18.86 -54.51 -36.23
C LEU A 10 -18.69 -53.19 -36.98
N PHE A 11 -19.65 -52.28 -36.85
CA PHE A 11 -19.36 -50.85 -37.04
C PHE A 11 -18.87 -50.30 -35.71
N SER A 12 -17.55 -50.22 -35.57
CA SER A 12 -16.88 -49.41 -34.57
C SER A 12 -17.28 -47.95 -34.78
N SER A 13 -18.05 -47.40 -33.85
CA SER A 13 -18.31 -45.97 -33.73
C SER A 13 -16.98 -45.24 -33.47
N ILE A 14 -16.46 -44.58 -34.49
CA ILE A 14 -15.41 -43.57 -34.35
C ILE A 14 -16.07 -42.40 -33.60
N PHE A 15 -15.83 -42.29 -32.29
CA PHE A 15 -16.05 -41.03 -31.58
C PHE A 15 -15.08 -40.01 -32.18
N SER A 16 -15.58 -39.14 -33.06
CA SER A 16 -14.86 -37.94 -33.45
C SER A 16 -14.75 -37.06 -32.20
N TYR A 17 -13.59 -37.08 -31.54
CA TYR A 17 -13.24 -36.05 -30.56
C TYR A 17 -13.19 -34.72 -31.31
N SER A 18 -14.25 -33.90 -31.20
CA SER A 18 -14.21 -32.53 -31.74
C SER A 18 -13.24 -31.73 -30.88
N GLN A 19 -12.10 -31.36 -31.48
CA GLN A 19 -11.19 -30.38 -30.92
C GLN A 19 -11.51 -29.04 -31.55
N ASP A 20 -12.11 -28.16 -30.77
CA ASP A 20 -12.45 -26.81 -31.23
C ASP A 20 -11.31 -25.84 -30.85
N THR A 21 -10.98 -24.98 -31.81
CA THR A 21 -9.97 -23.92 -31.63
C THR A 21 -10.66 -22.56 -31.75
N ILE A 22 -10.54 -21.75 -30.72
CA ILE A 22 -11.13 -20.41 -30.66
C ILE A 22 -9.99 -19.39 -30.61
N PHE A 23 -10.00 -18.40 -31.51
CA PHE A 23 -9.07 -17.27 -31.50
C PHE A 23 -9.75 -16.04 -30.92
N ILE A 24 -9.06 -15.34 -30.04
CA ILE A 24 -9.52 -14.13 -29.37
C ILE A 24 -8.50 -13.01 -29.61
N ASN A 25 -8.96 -11.83 -30.03
CA ASN A 25 -8.11 -10.65 -30.20
C ASN A 25 -7.88 -9.90 -28.87
N HIS A 26 -7.12 -8.81 -28.94
CA HIS A 26 -6.83 -7.92 -27.80
C HIS A 26 -8.08 -7.23 -27.20
N ARG A 27 -9.21 -7.19 -27.91
CA ARG A 27 -10.48 -6.61 -27.44
C ARG A 27 -11.43 -7.64 -26.82
N GLY A 28 -11.07 -8.93 -26.86
CA GLY A 28 -11.92 -10.02 -26.39
C GLY A 28 -12.87 -10.60 -27.45
N ASP A 29 -12.82 -10.13 -28.69
CA ASP A 29 -13.69 -10.63 -29.76
C ASP A 29 -13.21 -11.99 -30.29
N THR A 30 -14.15 -12.87 -30.57
CA THR A 30 -13.87 -14.16 -31.23
C THR A 30 -13.63 -13.93 -32.73
N ILE A 31 -12.53 -14.46 -33.26
CA ILE A 31 -12.14 -14.33 -34.67
C ILE A 31 -12.07 -15.70 -35.35
N SER A 32 -12.56 -15.77 -36.58
CA SER A 32 -12.38 -16.90 -37.49
C SER A 32 -10.90 -17.10 -37.86
N GLY A 33 -10.36 -18.31 -37.67
CA GLY A 33 -8.96 -18.62 -37.95
C GLY A 33 -8.52 -18.47 -39.41
N LYS A 34 -9.48 -18.38 -40.35
CA LYS A 34 -9.23 -18.24 -41.80
C LYS A 34 -8.91 -16.79 -42.21
N ASP A 35 -9.30 -15.81 -41.41
CA ASP A 35 -9.23 -14.38 -41.76
C ASP A 35 -8.03 -13.66 -41.10
N LEU A 36 -7.21 -14.37 -40.33
CA LEU A 36 -6.07 -13.80 -39.60
C LEU A 36 -4.81 -13.68 -40.49
N SER A 37 -4.34 -12.46 -40.71
CA SER A 37 -3.03 -12.20 -41.30
C SER A 37 -1.88 -12.78 -40.43
N LYS A 38 -0.70 -13.03 -41.02
CA LYS A 38 0.49 -13.49 -40.27
C LYS A 38 0.89 -12.53 -39.14
N LEU A 39 0.56 -11.25 -39.26
CA LEU A 39 0.87 -10.22 -38.26
C LEU A 39 -0.11 -10.27 -37.08
N GLU A 40 -1.40 -10.48 -37.35
CA GLU A 40 -2.44 -10.56 -36.30
C GLU A 40 -2.34 -11.85 -35.48
N LYS A 41 -1.89 -12.97 -36.08
CA LYS A 41 -1.62 -14.21 -35.32
C LYS A 41 -0.61 -14.00 -34.19
N LYS A 42 0.30 -13.03 -34.32
CA LYS A 42 1.29 -12.68 -33.28
C LYS A 42 0.70 -11.87 -32.12
N ARG A 43 -0.61 -11.63 -32.05
CA ARG A 43 -1.26 -10.87 -30.97
C ARG A 43 -2.63 -11.45 -30.60
N THR A 44 -2.71 -12.77 -30.49
CA THR A 44 -3.96 -13.48 -30.17
C THR A 44 -3.82 -14.35 -28.94
N THR A 45 -4.96 -14.62 -28.31
CA THR A 45 -5.14 -15.72 -27.37
C THR A 45 -5.87 -16.84 -28.09
N LYS A 46 -5.31 -18.05 -28.06
CA LYS A 46 -5.90 -19.25 -28.65
C LYS A 46 -6.34 -20.19 -27.53
N LYS A 47 -7.64 -20.52 -27.49
CA LYS A 47 -8.20 -21.51 -26.57
C LYS A 47 -8.41 -22.85 -27.29
N ILE A 48 -7.99 -23.94 -26.67
CA ILE A 48 -8.17 -25.31 -27.17
C ILE A 48 -9.17 -26.02 -26.27
N VAL A 49 -10.30 -26.41 -26.84
CA VAL A 49 -11.39 -27.11 -26.17
C VAL A 49 -11.46 -28.54 -26.70
N GLN A 50 -11.56 -29.52 -25.80
CA GLN A 50 -11.72 -30.93 -26.14
C GLN A 50 -12.77 -31.55 -25.21
N ASN A 51 -13.76 -32.24 -25.77
CA ASN A 51 -14.89 -32.81 -25.03
C ASN A 51 -15.63 -31.78 -24.15
N ASN A 52 -15.90 -30.60 -24.71
CA ASN A 52 -16.51 -29.47 -24.00
C ASN A 52 -15.74 -28.99 -22.75
N GLN A 53 -14.45 -29.33 -22.63
CA GLN A 53 -13.58 -28.85 -21.56
C GLN A 53 -12.42 -28.05 -22.15
N LEU A 54 -12.14 -26.87 -21.58
CA LEU A 54 -10.95 -26.11 -21.89
C LEU A 54 -9.71 -26.90 -21.45
N LYS A 55 -8.87 -27.29 -22.39
CA LYS A 55 -7.65 -28.07 -22.13
C LYS A 55 -6.41 -27.21 -22.10
N SER A 56 -6.33 -26.21 -22.96
CA SER A 56 -5.19 -25.30 -22.94
C SER A 56 -5.52 -23.93 -23.50
N VAL A 57 -4.67 -22.97 -23.15
CA VAL A 57 -4.67 -21.61 -23.67
C VAL A 57 -3.26 -21.27 -24.15
N ILE A 58 -3.15 -20.56 -25.27
CA ILE A 58 -1.87 -20.14 -25.85
C ILE A 58 -1.94 -18.63 -26.07
N TYR A 59 -0.99 -17.90 -25.50
CA TYR A 59 -0.88 -16.45 -25.58
C TYR A 59 0.29 -16.06 -26.46
N SER A 60 0.06 -15.17 -27.41
CA SER A 60 1.11 -14.54 -28.22
C SER A 60 1.13 -13.02 -28.09
N ASN A 61 0.29 -12.45 -27.22
CA ASN A 61 0.06 -11.01 -27.08
C ASN A 61 0.93 -10.32 -26.01
N PHE A 62 1.96 -11.00 -25.48
CA PHE A 62 2.90 -10.42 -24.53
C PHE A 62 4.28 -11.07 -24.61
N LEU A 63 5.25 -10.48 -23.91
CA LEU A 63 6.61 -10.98 -23.74
C LEU A 63 6.98 -11.05 -22.26
N ILE A 64 7.54 -12.17 -21.79
CA ILE A 64 8.20 -12.26 -20.48
C ILE A 64 9.70 -12.07 -20.69
N LYS A 65 10.26 -10.98 -20.17
CA LYS A 65 11.62 -10.54 -20.47
C LYS A 65 12.70 -11.55 -20.05
N GLU A 66 12.54 -12.18 -18.88
CA GLU A 66 13.51 -13.17 -18.39
C GLU A 66 13.49 -14.49 -19.17
N LYS A 67 12.39 -14.77 -19.89
CA LYS A 67 12.22 -16.00 -20.67
C LYS A 67 11.46 -15.72 -21.97
N PRO A 68 12.09 -15.03 -22.94
CA PRO A 68 11.44 -14.67 -24.19
C PRO A 68 10.96 -15.89 -24.97
N GLN A 69 9.69 -15.91 -25.34
CA GLN A 69 9.08 -16.93 -26.20
C GLN A 69 8.15 -16.28 -27.23
N ALA A 70 7.98 -16.94 -28.38
CA ALA A 70 7.02 -16.50 -29.39
C ALA A 70 5.55 -16.70 -28.95
N SER A 71 5.32 -17.62 -28.03
CA SER A 71 4.02 -17.89 -27.43
C SER A 71 4.19 -18.59 -26.08
N TYR A 72 3.27 -18.35 -25.16
CA TYR A 72 3.22 -18.95 -23.83
C TYR A 72 1.97 -19.83 -23.71
N THR A 73 2.13 -21.05 -23.23
CA THR A 73 1.03 -22.03 -23.13
C THR A 73 0.69 -22.31 -21.68
N GLY A 74 -0.60 -22.40 -21.36
CA GLY A 74 -1.14 -22.91 -20.11
C GLY A 74 -2.02 -24.13 -20.35
N ILE A 75 -1.87 -25.16 -19.53
CA ILE A 75 -2.58 -26.45 -19.58
C ILE A 75 -3.47 -26.59 -18.35
N PHE A 76 -4.75 -26.86 -18.59
CA PHE A 76 -5.73 -27.09 -17.54
C PHE A 76 -5.81 -28.58 -17.20
N GLN A 77 -5.89 -28.89 -15.91
CA GLN A 77 -6.24 -30.22 -15.41
C GLN A 77 -7.45 -30.09 -14.48
N ASN A 78 -8.49 -30.89 -14.73
CA ASN A 78 -9.77 -30.83 -13.99
C ASN A 78 -10.37 -29.42 -13.94
N GLY A 79 -10.23 -28.66 -15.03
CA GLY A 79 -10.76 -27.29 -15.16
C GLY A 79 -9.97 -26.22 -14.40
N LYS A 80 -8.82 -26.56 -13.77
CA LYS A 80 -7.97 -25.62 -13.05
C LYS A 80 -6.62 -25.45 -13.76
N PRO A 81 -5.96 -24.27 -13.65
CA PRO A 81 -4.57 -24.11 -14.07
C PRO A 81 -3.69 -25.18 -13.45
N TYR A 82 -2.85 -25.84 -14.26
CA TYR A 82 -2.00 -26.93 -13.80
C TYR A 82 -0.53 -26.71 -14.19
N ASP A 83 -0.24 -26.56 -15.49
CA ASP A 83 1.13 -26.33 -15.96
C ASP A 83 1.17 -25.18 -16.96
N GLY A 84 2.13 -24.27 -16.82
CA GLY A 84 2.38 -23.19 -17.77
C GLY A 84 1.77 -21.86 -17.37
N TYR A 85 1.52 -21.00 -18.36
CA TYR A 85 1.22 -19.58 -18.16
C TYR A 85 -0.27 -19.28 -18.29
N PHE A 86 -0.80 -18.42 -17.43
CA PHE A 86 -2.21 -18.06 -17.38
C PHE A 86 -2.40 -16.58 -17.03
N ILE A 87 -3.32 -15.91 -17.69
CA ILE A 87 -3.82 -14.59 -17.25
C ILE A 87 -5.06 -14.84 -16.39
N ASN A 88 -4.89 -14.89 -15.06
CA ASN A 88 -5.98 -15.15 -14.12
C ASN A 88 -6.46 -13.90 -13.39
N LYS A 89 -5.62 -12.87 -13.27
CA LYS A 89 -5.92 -11.63 -12.57
C LYS A 89 -5.70 -10.44 -13.52
N ILE A 90 -6.66 -9.52 -13.51
CA ILE A 90 -6.58 -8.24 -14.20
C ILE A 90 -6.83 -7.17 -13.13
N ILE A 91 -5.85 -6.31 -12.91
CA ILE A 91 -5.85 -5.25 -11.91
C ILE A 91 -6.37 -3.97 -12.58
N LEU A 92 -7.14 -3.15 -11.85
CA LEU A 92 -7.75 -1.92 -12.38
C LEU A 92 -8.54 -2.14 -13.68
N ASN A 93 -9.10 -3.34 -13.89
CA ASN A 93 -9.79 -3.77 -15.13
C ASN A 93 -8.97 -3.72 -16.43
N GLU A 94 -7.68 -3.36 -16.38
CA GLU A 94 -6.86 -3.14 -17.57
C GLU A 94 -5.49 -3.80 -17.54
N ILE A 95 -4.93 -4.07 -16.36
CA ILE A 95 -3.54 -4.52 -16.21
C ILE A 95 -3.54 -6.04 -15.98
N PRO A 96 -3.33 -6.87 -17.02
CA PRO A 96 -3.22 -8.31 -16.85
C PRO A 96 -1.95 -8.68 -16.08
N LEU A 97 -2.09 -9.66 -15.20
CA LEU A 97 -0.98 -10.37 -14.58
C LEU A 97 -0.85 -11.76 -15.20
N VAL A 98 0.38 -12.24 -15.36
CA VAL A 98 0.64 -13.57 -15.92
C VAL A 98 1.16 -14.49 -14.82
N ASP A 99 0.35 -15.44 -14.41
CA ASP A 99 0.76 -16.49 -13.48
C ASP A 99 1.47 -17.62 -14.23
N PHE A 100 2.43 -18.27 -13.56
CA PHE A 100 3.04 -19.52 -14.00
C PHE A 100 2.83 -20.60 -12.94
N TYR A 101 2.20 -21.69 -13.37
CA TYR A 101 1.93 -22.87 -12.54
C TYR A 101 2.86 -24.03 -12.93
N GLU A 102 3.25 -24.80 -11.93
CA GLU A 102 3.89 -26.10 -12.09
C GLU A 102 3.16 -27.13 -11.23
N LYS A 103 2.58 -28.16 -11.88
CA LYS A 103 1.79 -29.23 -11.26
C LYS A 103 0.65 -28.72 -10.36
N GLY A 104 0.01 -27.63 -10.75
CA GLY A 104 -1.09 -27.00 -10.03
C GLY A 104 -0.65 -26.03 -8.93
N GLU A 105 0.65 -25.86 -8.69
CA GLU A 105 1.17 -24.88 -7.73
C GLU A 105 1.61 -23.60 -8.45
N LEU A 106 1.12 -22.45 -7.97
CA LEU A 106 1.61 -21.15 -8.41
C LEU A 106 3.08 -21.00 -8.00
N LYS A 107 3.97 -20.87 -8.97
CA LYS A 107 5.41 -20.65 -8.73
C LYS A 107 5.80 -19.21 -8.96
N TYR A 108 5.30 -18.60 -10.02
CA TYR A 108 5.63 -17.22 -10.38
C TYR A 108 4.41 -16.42 -10.78
N GLN A 109 4.47 -15.12 -10.58
CA GLN A 109 3.59 -14.16 -11.23
C GLN A 109 4.44 -13.09 -11.89
N TYR A 110 4.09 -12.73 -13.11
CA TYR A 110 4.78 -11.72 -13.87
C TYR A 110 3.91 -10.46 -13.95
N SER A 111 4.54 -9.32 -13.72
CA SER A 111 3.94 -7.99 -13.80
C SER A 111 4.87 -7.02 -14.53
N PHE A 112 4.46 -5.77 -14.61
CA PHE A 112 5.27 -4.66 -15.09
C PHE A 112 4.83 -3.38 -14.37
N ASP A 113 5.67 -2.35 -14.41
CA ASP A 113 5.25 -1.02 -14.00
C ASP A 113 4.40 -0.38 -15.11
N PHE A 114 3.09 -0.26 -14.86
CA PHE A 114 2.15 0.24 -15.85
C PHE A 114 2.50 1.64 -16.36
N LEU A 115 3.08 2.52 -15.52
CA LEU A 115 3.49 3.86 -15.94
C LEU A 115 4.54 3.85 -17.06
N LYS A 116 5.35 2.79 -17.16
CA LYS A 116 6.37 2.65 -18.21
C LYS A 116 5.80 2.17 -19.53
N GLN A 117 4.57 1.65 -19.53
CA GLN A 117 3.97 0.95 -20.67
C GLN A 117 2.54 1.40 -20.97
N LEU A 118 2.09 2.54 -20.41
CA LEU A 118 0.78 3.12 -20.69
C LEU A 118 0.55 3.26 -22.20
N ASP A 119 1.53 3.68 -22.99
CA ASP A 119 1.31 3.86 -24.44
C ASP A 119 1.24 2.54 -25.26
N ASN A 120 1.57 1.40 -24.65
CA ASN A 120 1.75 0.10 -25.32
C ASN A 120 0.70 -0.95 -24.92
N TYR A 121 -0.57 -0.56 -24.74
CA TYR A 121 -1.68 -1.47 -24.37
C TYR A 121 -1.84 -2.73 -25.26
N GLN A 122 -1.32 -2.70 -26.49
CA GLN A 122 -1.48 -3.82 -27.43
C GLN A 122 -0.46 -4.95 -27.25
N PHE A 123 0.64 -4.72 -26.53
CA PHE A 123 1.69 -5.72 -26.30
C PHE A 123 2.52 -5.36 -25.06
N TYR A 124 2.29 -6.06 -23.96
CA TYR A 124 3.00 -5.82 -22.71
C TYR A 124 4.31 -6.61 -22.64
N GLU A 125 5.36 -5.96 -22.15
CA GLU A 125 6.61 -6.59 -21.74
C GLU A 125 6.62 -6.75 -20.22
N TYR A 126 6.53 -7.98 -19.75
CA TYR A 126 6.60 -8.31 -18.33
C TYR A 126 8.06 -8.41 -17.90
N ASP A 127 8.50 -7.45 -17.09
CA ASP A 127 9.88 -7.29 -16.62
C ASP A 127 10.03 -7.48 -15.10
N GLN A 128 8.91 -7.67 -14.39
CA GLN A 128 8.88 -7.95 -12.96
C GLN A 128 8.38 -9.37 -12.71
N LYS A 129 9.00 -10.04 -11.75
CA LYS A 129 8.67 -11.40 -11.34
C LYS A 129 8.47 -11.47 -9.84
N SER A 130 7.37 -12.07 -9.45
CA SER A 130 7.06 -12.50 -8.09
C SER A 130 7.24 -14.00 -7.97
N VAL A 131 7.78 -14.46 -6.85
CA VAL A 131 8.05 -15.86 -6.54
C VAL A 131 7.16 -16.30 -5.41
N TYR A 132 6.49 -17.43 -5.58
CA TYR A 132 5.58 -18.01 -4.61
C TYR A 132 6.09 -19.35 -4.09
N LYS A 133 5.88 -19.59 -2.80
CA LYS A 133 6.14 -20.85 -2.12
C LYS A 133 4.96 -21.15 -1.20
N ASN A 134 4.36 -22.34 -1.36
CA ASN A 134 3.18 -22.75 -0.58
C ASN A 134 2.04 -21.72 -0.63
N GLY A 135 1.82 -21.10 -1.79
CA GLY A 135 0.79 -20.08 -1.99
C GLY A 135 1.09 -18.70 -1.38
N LYS A 136 2.27 -18.50 -0.77
CA LYS A 136 2.69 -17.21 -0.23
C LYS A 136 3.80 -16.61 -1.08
N ILE A 137 3.79 -15.29 -1.21
CA ILE A 137 4.86 -14.56 -1.89
C ILE A 137 6.14 -14.58 -1.06
N VAL A 138 7.28 -14.82 -1.71
CA VAL A 138 8.62 -14.87 -1.11
C VAL A 138 9.48 -13.72 -1.63
N ASP A 139 9.34 -13.38 -2.91
CA ASP A 139 10.09 -12.30 -3.56
C ASP A 139 9.20 -11.65 -4.64
N GLY A 140 9.45 -10.39 -4.97
CA GLY A 140 8.72 -9.61 -5.95
C GLY A 140 7.51 -8.90 -5.37
N PHE A 141 6.45 -8.71 -6.16
CA PHE A 141 5.34 -7.83 -5.81
C PHE A 141 4.01 -8.55 -5.68
N GLU A 142 3.26 -8.17 -4.67
CA GLU A 142 1.88 -8.53 -4.43
C GLU A 142 0.99 -7.32 -4.67
N PHE A 143 -0.16 -7.53 -5.29
CA PHE A 143 -1.08 -6.46 -5.69
C PHE A 143 -2.43 -6.61 -5.02
N PHE A 144 -2.93 -5.51 -4.47
CA PHE A 144 -4.23 -5.42 -3.83
C PHE A 144 -5.04 -4.33 -4.56
N ASP A 145 -6.15 -4.76 -5.16
CA ASP A 145 -7.15 -3.85 -5.70
C ASP A 145 -8.02 -3.37 -4.53
N SER A 146 -8.27 -2.07 -4.45
CA SER A 146 -9.30 -1.53 -3.56
C SER A 146 -10.51 -1.12 -4.38
N GLU A 147 -11.71 -1.28 -3.83
CA GLU A 147 -12.95 -0.79 -4.44
C GLU A 147 -12.99 0.76 -4.49
N GLU A 148 -12.07 1.44 -3.80
CA GLU A 148 -12.06 2.88 -3.57
C GLU A 148 -11.18 3.68 -4.55
N GLY A 149 -10.73 3.07 -5.65
CA GLY A 149 -9.94 3.78 -6.68
C GLY A 149 -8.45 3.93 -6.36
N PHE A 150 -7.93 3.07 -5.48
CA PHE A 150 -6.49 2.93 -5.23
C PHE A 150 -5.98 1.55 -5.69
N LEU A 151 -4.80 1.53 -6.29
CA LEU A 151 -4.02 0.30 -6.49
C LEU A 151 -2.87 0.28 -5.48
N ILE A 152 -2.91 -0.71 -4.60
CA ILE A 152 -1.87 -0.96 -3.61
C ILE A 152 -0.96 -2.08 -4.11
N ARG A 153 0.34 -1.90 -3.88
CA ARG A 153 1.35 -2.90 -4.19
C ARG A 153 2.35 -2.99 -3.05
N ILE A 154 2.68 -4.22 -2.65
CA ILE A 154 3.66 -4.52 -1.62
C ILE A 154 4.80 -5.31 -2.26
N GLY A 155 6.03 -4.83 -2.13
CA GLY A 155 7.22 -5.56 -2.55
C GLY A 155 7.83 -6.34 -1.40
N TYR A 156 8.23 -7.57 -1.69
CA TYR A 156 8.84 -8.51 -0.77
C TYR A 156 10.23 -8.91 -1.23
N LYS A 157 11.11 -9.11 -0.27
CA LYS A 157 12.42 -9.73 -0.45
C LYS A 157 12.66 -10.68 0.70
N ASN A 158 12.88 -11.97 0.40
CA ASN A 158 13.03 -13.02 1.41
C ASN A 158 11.87 -13.04 2.42
N GLU A 159 10.63 -13.06 1.94
CA GLU A 159 9.39 -13.12 2.72
C GLU A 159 9.09 -11.87 3.58
N LYS A 160 9.95 -10.84 3.53
CA LYS A 160 9.78 -9.59 4.25
C LYS A 160 9.40 -8.46 3.32
N ALA A 161 8.36 -7.72 3.69
CA ALA A 161 8.02 -6.48 2.98
C ALA A 161 9.20 -5.51 3.08
N ASN A 162 9.54 -4.88 1.96
CA ASN A 162 10.61 -3.90 1.86
C ASN A 162 10.26 -2.73 0.93
N TYR A 163 9.05 -2.76 0.37
CA TYR A 163 8.55 -1.72 -0.50
C TYR A 163 7.03 -1.63 -0.39
N LEU A 164 6.48 -0.43 -0.33
CA LEU A 164 5.04 -0.18 -0.39
C LEU A 164 4.77 0.86 -1.47
N GLU A 165 3.71 0.68 -2.24
CA GLU A 165 3.30 1.63 -3.26
C GLU A 165 1.78 1.77 -3.26
N MET A 166 1.33 3.01 -3.35
CA MET A 166 -0.08 3.38 -3.46
C MET A 166 -0.24 4.27 -4.69
N ASN A 167 -1.03 3.79 -5.63
CA ASN A 167 -1.40 4.52 -6.83
C ASN A 167 -2.84 5.04 -6.64
N LEU A 168 -2.99 6.35 -6.65
CA LEU A 168 -4.24 7.08 -6.45
C LEU A 168 -4.78 7.51 -7.81
N PHE A 169 -6.01 7.10 -8.14
CA PHE A 169 -6.66 7.46 -9.40
C PHE A 169 -7.91 8.31 -9.12
N ALA A 170 -7.96 9.49 -9.73
CA ALA A 170 -9.16 10.32 -9.81
C ALA A 170 -9.41 10.70 -11.28
N MET A 171 -10.62 11.13 -11.60
CA MET A 171 -11.09 11.37 -12.98
C MET A 171 -10.10 12.17 -13.86
N HIS A 172 -9.35 13.10 -13.27
CA HIS A 172 -8.34 13.92 -13.95
C HIS A 172 -7.01 14.03 -13.18
N ALA A 173 -6.76 13.14 -12.21
CA ALA A 173 -5.54 13.17 -11.43
C ALA A 173 -5.02 11.76 -11.17
N PHE A 174 -3.70 11.62 -11.27
CA PHE A 174 -2.99 10.43 -10.89
C PHE A 174 -1.86 10.83 -9.95
N ASN A 175 -1.68 10.09 -8.88
CA ASN A 175 -0.49 10.22 -8.06
C ASN A 175 -0.02 8.84 -7.58
N ARG A 176 1.30 8.68 -7.43
CA ARG A 176 1.94 7.50 -6.86
C ARG A 176 2.75 7.92 -5.64
N LEU A 177 2.51 7.23 -4.53
CA LEU A 177 3.32 7.33 -3.34
C LEU A 177 4.05 6.01 -3.14
N SER A 178 5.38 6.06 -2.97
CA SER A 178 6.22 4.88 -2.77
C SER A 178 7.02 4.98 -1.49
N PHE A 179 7.13 3.89 -0.75
CA PHE A 179 7.88 3.73 0.48
C PHE A 179 8.97 2.69 0.23
N ASP A 180 10.21 3.14 0.03
CA ASP A 180 11.39 2.29 -0.15
C ASP A 180 12.01 1.98 1.22
N TYR A 181 12.17 0.70 1.59
CA TYR A 181 12.80 0.30 2.85
C TYR A 181 13.97 -0.67 2.63
N ASN A 182 15.12 -0.36 3.23
CA ASN A 182 16.34 -1.15 3.06
C ASN A 182 16.91 -1.73 4.37
N GLY A 183 16.17 -1.65 5.47
CA GLY A 183 16.65 -2.08 6.80
C GLY A 183 17.33 -0.99 7.62
N LYS A 184 17.57 0.19 7.05
CA LYS A 184 18.23 1.33 7.75
C LYS A 184 17.45 2.61 7.63
N GLU A 185 16.79 2.79 6.50
CA GLU A 185 16.00 3.99 6.21
C GLU A 185 14.72 3.62 5.47
N ILE A 186 13.71 4.45 5.67
CA ILE A 186 12.49 4.48 4.85
C ILE A 186 12.54 5.77 4.04
N VAL A 187 12.40 5.68 2.72
CA VAL A 187 12.27 6.85 1.85
C VAL A 187 10.88 6.83 1.24
N VAL A 188 10.07 7.82 1.60
CA VAL A 188 8.75 8.02 1.02
C VAL A 188 8.86 9.08 -0.06
N LYS A 189 8.37 8.77 -1.26
CA LYS A 189 8.40 9.66 -2.42
C LYS A 189 7.01 9.88 -2.96
N ASP A 190 6.74 11.13 -3.31
CA ASP A 190 5.56 11.56 -4.02
C ASP A 190 5.88 11.76 -5.50
N PHE A 191 5.12 11.11 -6.38
CA PHE A 191 5.37 11.18 -7.82
C PHE A 191 4.95 12.52 -8.42
N GLU A 192 3.79 13.06 -8.02
CA GLU A 192 3.22 14.28 -8.59
C GLU A 192 4.05 15.53 -8.24
N LYS A 193 4.33 15.77 -6.95
CA LYS A 193 5.11 16.92 -6.51
C LYS A 193 6.62 16.66 -6.45
N GLN A 194 7.04 15.43 -6.70
CA GLN A 194 8.45 15.00 -6.63
C GLN A 194 9.11 15.27 -5.26
N THR A 195 8.31 15.46 -4.22
CA THR A 195 8.81 15.65 -2.85
C THR A 195 9.08 14.32 -2.17
N SER A 196 9.94 14.34 -1.17
CA SER A 196 10.25 13.11 -0.42
C SER A 196 10.46 13.37 1.06
N ILE A 197 10.25 12.34 1.87
CA ILE A 197 10.65 12.29 3.27
C ILE A 197 11.53 11.07 3.49
N LYS A 198 12.70 11.31 4.06
CA LYS A 198 13.65 10.29 4.49
C LYS A 198 13.56 10.13 5.99
N LEU A 199 13.41 8.88 6.42
CA LEU A 199 13.32 8.48 7.82
C LEU A 199 14.50 7.57 8.13
N THR A 200 15.29 7.91 9.13
CA THR A 200 16.49 7.16 9.55
C THR A 200 16.51 7.01 11.06
N GLU A 201 17.17 5.98 11.57
CA GLU A 201 17.42 5.88 13.00
C GLU A 201 18.65 6.71 13.40
N LYS A 202 18.51 7.61 14.39
CA LYS A 202 19.56 8.45 14.95
C LYS A 202 19.26 8.76 16.42
N ASN A 203 20.26 8.65 17.30
CA ASN A 203 20.16 8.98 18.73
C ASN A 203 18.98 8.28 19.44
N ASN A 204 18.78 6.98 19.21
CA ASN A 204 17.67 6.18 19.76
C ASN A 204 16.27 6.69 19.35
N GLY A 205 16.16 7.25 18.15
CA GLY A 205 14.87 7.60 17.58
C GLY A 205 14.90 7.82 16.07
N ILE A 206 13.74 8.12 15.50
CA ILE A 206 13.56 8.39 14.08
C ILE A 206 13.88 9.86 13.80
N PHE A 207 14.87 10.07 12.95
CA PHE A 207 15.22 11.34 12.34
C PHE A 207 14.56 11.43 10.96
N ALA A 208 13.77 12.48 10.78
CA ALA A 208 12.97 12.74 9.59
C ALA A 208 13.47 13.97 8.85
N GLU A 209 13.67 13.85 7.55
CA GLU A 209 14.15 14.91 6.66
C GLU A 209 13.22 15.01 5.45
N VAL A 210 12.68 16.21 5.17
CA VAL A 210 11.81 16.45 4.02
C VAL A 210 12.58 17.22 2.96
N PHE A 211 12.51 16.75 1.72
CA PHE A 211 13.20 17.33 0.57
C PHE A 211 12.20 17.77 -0.50
N ASP A 212 12.53 18.86 -1.20
CA ASP A 212 11.77 19.32 -2.36
C ASP A 212 12.08 18.51 -3.63
N GLU A 213 11.43 18.87 -4.74
CA GLU A 213 11.61 18.26 -6.07
C GLU A 213 13.07 18.26 -6.57
N ASN A 214 13.89 19.20 -6.09
CA ASN A 214 15.30 19.33 -6.48
C ASN A 214 16.23 18.60 -5.51
N GLY A 215 15.68 17.88 -4.53
CA GLY A 215 16.45 17.21 -3.47
C GLY A 215 17.02 18.17 -2.43
N LYS A 216 16.56 19.42 -2.36
CA LYS A 216 17.00 20.37 -1.33
C LYS A 216 16.20 20.14 -0.05
N LEU A 217 16.91 20.11 1.08
CA LEU A 217 16.30 19.97 2.40
C LEU A 217 15.37 21.16 2.68
N ILE A 218 14.10 20.87 2.97
CA ILE A 218 13.09 21.83 3.42
C ILE A 218 13.16 21.94 4.93
N VAL A 219 13.10 20.81 5.62
CA VAL A 219 13.05 20.74 7.08
C VAL A 219 13.55 19.39 7.58
N ASN A 220 13.97 19.35 8.83
CA ASN A 220 14.15 18.10 9.55
C ASN A 220 13.57 18.18 10.97
N ASN A 221 13.35 17.02 11.58
CA ASN A 221 12.76 16.93 12.91
C ASN A 221 13.79 17.06 14.06
N GLN A 222 14.96 17.68 13.86
CA GLN A 222 15.74 18.20 14.99
C GLN A 222 14.97 19.38 15.58
N GLN A 223 13.95 19.07 16.39
CA GLN A 223 13.16 20.08 17.08
C GLN A 223 14.09 20.88 17.99
N LYS A 224 13.86 22.18 18.00
CA LYS A 224 14.42 23.06 19.00
C LYS A 224 13.60 22.84 20.26
N GLU A 225 14.12 22.07 21.20
CA GLU A 225 13.57 22.06 22.56
C GLU A 225 13.63 23.49 23.09
N VAL A 226 12.50 23.97 23.59
CA VAL A 226 12.35 25.29 24.17
C VAL A 226 12.00 25.17 25.64
N GLN A 227 12.17 26.26 26.39
CA GLN A 227 11.72 26.28 27.78
C GLN A 227 10.19 26.15 27.84
N LYS A 228 9.69 25.54 28.90
CA LYS A 228 8.24 25.44 29.15
C LYS A 228 7.62 26.84 29.13
N SER A 229 6.43 26.94 28.53
CA SER A 229 5.73 28.22 28.36
C SER A 229 6.46 29.27 27.51
N SER A 230 7.38 28.85 26.63
CA SER A 230 7.95 29.78 25.64
C SER A 230 6.84 30.34 24.74
N PRO A 231 6.94 31.60 24.29
CA PRO A 231 6.02 32.17 23.31
C PRO A 231 5.84 31.27 22.08
N ASN A 232 4.60 31.11 21.64
CA ASN A 232 4.21 30.29 20.49
C ASN A 232 4.67 28.82 20.56
N SER A 233 5.01 28.28 21.73
CA SER A 233 5.44 26.88 21.87
C SER A 233 4.28 25.92 22.07
N THR A 234 4.56 24.63 22.03
CA THR A 234 3.63 23.57 22.42
C THR A 234 4.29 22.63 23.41
N THR A 235 3.61 22.31 24.51
CA THR A 235 3.98 21.21 25.40
C THR A 235 3.22 19.96 24.95
N ILE A 236 3.95 18.87 24.68
CA ILE A 236 3.40 17.54 24.44
C ILE A 236 3.46 16.75 25.74
N PHE A 237 2.33 16.18 26.14
CA PHE A 237 2.22 15.29 27.30
C PHE A 237 2.21 13.85 26.83
N LYS A 238 3.17 13.05 27.27
CA LYS A 238 3.33 11.65 26.86
C LYS A 238 3.61 10.74 28.04
N ILE A 239 3.29 9.46 27.91
CA ILE A 239 3.68 8.42 28.85
C ILE A 239 4.95 7.75 28.37
N GLU A 240 5.96 7.76 29.24
CA GLU A 240 7.23 7.07 29.02
C GLU A 240 7.58 6.32 30.31
N ASN A 241 7.77 5.01 30.22
CA ASN A 241 8.02 4.13 31.38
C ASN A 241 6.95 4.30 32.50
N ASN A 242 5.67 4.35 32.13
CA ASN A 242 4.53 4.58 33.04
C ASN A 242 4.59 5.90 33.83
N GLN A 243 5.36 6.88 33.36
CA GLN A 243 5.44 8.22 33.94
C GLN A 243 4.98 9.26 32.94
N LEU A 244 4.29 10.30 33.43
CA LEU A 244 3.99 11.48 32.64
C LEU A 244 5.29 12.25 32.36
N LYS A 245 5.56 12.50 31.09
CA LYS A 245 6.65 13.35 30.60
C LYS A 245 6.10 14.49 29.78
N GLU A 246 6.82 15.60 29.82
CA GLU A 246 6.53 16.81 29.06
C GLU A 246 7.68 17.06 28.07
N GLU A 247 7.35 17.35 26.82
CA GLU A 247 8.32 17.80 25.82
C GLU A 247 7.85 19.16 25.27
N ASN A 248 8.71 20.17 25.32
CA ASN A 248 8.38 21.54 24.94
C ASN A 248 9.03 21.89 23.62
N ILE A 249 8.22 22.15 22.60
CA ILE A 249 8.67 22.28 21.22
C ILE A 249 8.24 23.62 20.62
N SER A 250 9.07 24.18 19.76
CA SER A 250 8.67 25.30 18.91
C SER A 250 8.03 24.78 17.61
N PRO A 251 6.75 25.13 17.32
CA PRO A 251 6.10 24.81 16.05
C PRO A 251 6.69 25.62 14.89
N GLU A 252 7.58 26.60 15.12
CA GLU A 252 8.30 27.29 14.04
C GLU A 252 9.08 26.31 13.16
N SER A 253 9.49 25.17 13.72
CA SER A 253 10.08 24.08 12.95
C SER A 253 9.14 23.47 11.91
N LEU A 254 7.83 23.65 12.01
CA LEU A 254 6.82 23.19 11.04
C LEU A 254 6.43 24.25 10.01
N ASN A 255 6.72 25.54 10.26
CA ASN A 255 6.31 26.64 9.36
C ASN A 255 6.71 26.39 7.89
N PRO A 256 7.93 25.92 7.58
CA PRO A 256 8.31 25.64 6.19
C PRO A 256 7.41 24.60 5.51
N LEU A 257 6.91 23.60 6.26
CA LEU A 257 5.98 22.61 5.72
C LEU A 257 4.58 23.19 5.53
N ILE A 258 4.09 23.95 6.51
CA ILE A 258 2.74 24.54 6.48
C ILE A 258 2.62 25.56 5.34
N GLU A 259 3.65 26.35 5.08
CA GLU A 259 3.64 27.33 3.98
C GLU A 259 3.64 26.67 2.59
N LYS A 260 4.20 25.46 2.48
CA LYS A 260 4.41 24.73 1.22
C LYS A 260 3.38 23.62 0.96
N VAL A 261 2.61 23.22 1.97
CA VAL A 261 1.60 22.14 1.85
C VAL A 261 0.56 22.48 0.78
N TYR A 262 0.06 21.45 0.09
CA TYR A 262 -0.86 21.49 -1.06
C TYR A 262 -0.25 22.03 -2.37
N LYS A 263 0.59 23.06 -2.31
CA LYS A 263 1.22 23.64 -3.51
C LYS A 263 2.43 22.81 -3.95
N GLU A 264 3.37 22.65 -3.03
CA GLU A 264 4.68 22.06 -3.28
C GLU A 264 4.86 20.72 -2.56
N ILE A 265 4.18 20.49 -1.43
CA ILE A 265 4.35 19.27 -0.62
C ILE A 265 3.05 18.50 -0.54
N ASN A 266 3.12 17.18 -0.73
CA ASN A 266 2.00 16.27 -0.53
C ASN A 266 1.58 16.26 0.96
N PRO A 267 0.28 16.45 1.28
CA PRO A 267 -0.20 16.42 2.66
C PRO A 267 0.19 15.16 3.45
N LEU A 268 0.28 14.00 2.80
CA LEU A 268 0.70 12.76 3.47
C LEU A 268 2.13 12.85 4.00
N ILE A 269 3.04 13.53 3.29
CA ILE A 269 4.41 13.75 3.76
C ILE A 269 4.41 14.57 5.05
N VAL A 270 3.53 15.58 5.14
CA VAL A 270 3.38 16.41 6.35
C VAL A 270 2.79 15.60 7.50
N LEU A 271 1.82 14.71 7.22
CA LEU A 271 1.25 13.80 8.22
C LEU A 271 2.29 12.81 8.74
N ILE A 272 3.08 12.18 7.86
CA ILE A 272 4.17 11.29 8.25
C ILE A 272 5.20 12.03 9.10
N TYR A 273 5.65 13.21 8.64
CA TYR A 273 6.59 14.04 9.39
C TYR A 273 6.09 14.32 10.80
N SER A 274 4.82 14.74 10.93
CA SER A 274 4.22 15.10 12.20
C SER A 274 4.05 13.88 13.12
N ALA A 275 3.58 12.75 12.59
CA ALA A 275 3.40 11.52 13.35
C ALA A 275 4.72 10.94 13.87
N VAL A 276 5.78 11.00 13.06
CA VAL A 276 7.14 10.60 13.46
C VAL A 276 7.73 11.58 14.48
N ALA A 277 7.52 12.89 14.29
CA ALA A 277 8.01 13.91 15.21
C ALA A 277 7.43 13.77 16.63
N CYS A 278 6.23 13.21 16.78
CA CYS A 278 5.62 12.92 18.08
C CYS A 278 6.05 11.56 18.68
N ASN A 279 6.45 10.60 17.83
CA ASN A 279 6.76 9.21 18.23
C ASN A 279 8.23 8.85 17.97
N ARG A 280 9.14 9.75 18.36
CA ARG A 280 10.56 9.69 17.95
C ARG A 280 11.27 8.42 18.38
N THR A 281 10.96 7.83 19.53
CA THR A 281 11.75 6.74 20.13
C THR A 281 11.51 5.35 19.51
N MET A 282 10.76 5.27 18.41
CA MET A 282 10.51 4.03 17.69
C MET A 282 11.74 3.59 16.86
N LYS A 283 11.88 2.27 16.66
CA LYS A 283 12.85 1.70 15.70
C LYS A 283 12.34 1.79 14.27
N ILE A 284 13.25 1.91 13.31
CA ILE A 284 12.87 2.07 11.89
C ILE A 284 12.10 0.85 11.36
N ASP A 285 12.48 -0.36 11.79
CA ASP A 285 11.81 -1.62 11.47
C ASP A 285 10.34 -1.61 11.94
N ASP A 286 10.10 -1.20 13.18
CA ASP A 286 8.77 -1.15 13.78
C ASP A 286 7.89 -0.13 13.03
N LEU A 287 8.47 1.02 12.66
CA LEU A 287 7.79 2.03 11.87
C LEU A 287 7.39 1.51 10.48
N PHE A 288 8.32 0.85 9.78
CA PHE A 288 8.02 0.27 8.48
C PHE A 288 6.96 -0.83 8.56
N ASN A 289 7.01 -1.67 9.61
CA ASN A 289 6.02 -2.71 9.84
C ASN A 289 4.61 -2.10 10.04
N GLN A 290 4.48 -1.00 10.76
CA GLN A 290 3.18 -0.31 10.91
C GLN A 290 2.64 0.20 9.56
N PHE A 291 3.50 0.77 8.70
CA PHE A 291 3.09 1.10 7.33
C PHE A 291 2.65 -0.14 6.54
N ALA A 292 3.43 -1.22 6.61
CA ALA A 292 3.13 -2.44 5.88
C ALA A 292 1.80 -3.06 6.32
N GLU A 293 1.48 -3.06 7.62
CA GLU A 293 0.20 -3.57 8.11
C GLU A 293 -0.99 -2.73 7.65
N ILE A 294 -0.85 -1.40 7.58
CA ILE A 294 -1.87 -0.52 7.00
C ILE A 294 -2.15 -0.90 5.53
N PHE A 295 -1.09 -1.14 4.74
CA PHE A 295 -1.21 -1.52 3.34
C PHE A 295 -1.82 -2.91 3.16
N LYS A 296 -1.38 -3.91 3.94
CA LYS A 296 -1.90 -5.29 3.89
C LYS A 296 -3.36 -5.38 4.29
N SER A 297 -3.77 -4.61 5.30
CA SER A 297 -5.16 -4.56 5.77
C SER A 297 -6.08 -3.72 4.89
N ASN A 298 -5.53 -3.08 3.85
CA ASN A 298 -6.24 -2.13 2.99
C ASN A 298 -6.92 -0.99 3.78
N ASN A 299 -6.38 -0.63 4.95
CA ASN A 299 -6.89 0.44 5.80
C ASN A 299 -6.17 1.77 5.51
N ILE A 300 -6.08 2.12 4.23
CA ILE A 300 -5.33 3.29 3.76
C ILE A 300 -5.86 4.59 4.37
N GLN A 301 -7.15 4.67 4.70
CA GLN A 301 -7.72 5.88 5.31
C GLN A 301 -7.07 6.19 6.67
N LYS A 302 -6.50 5.19 7.37
CA LYS A 302 -5.72 5.40 8.59
C LYS A 302 -4.54 6.35 8.36
N LEU A 303 -3.90 6.35 7.18
CA LEU A 303 -2.80 7.29 6.88
C LEU A 303 -3.23 8.76 6.86
N PHE A 304 -4.52 9.00 6.65
CA PHE A 304 -5.12 10.32 6.52
C PHE A 304 -5.98 10.70 7.75
N SER A 305 -6.03 9.85 8.78
CA SER A 305 -6.82 10.13 9.98
C SER A 305 -6.21 11.27 10.81
N GLN A 306 -7.06 11.96 11.56
CA GLN A 306 -6.61 12.98 12.52
C GLN A 306 -5.89 12.37 13.73
N GLU A 307 -6.24 11.14 14.09
CA GLU A 307 -5.48 10.36 15.07
C GLU A 307 -4.14 9.91 14.46
N SER A 308 -3.08 9.89 15.29
CA SER A 308 -1.78 9.45 14.81
C SER A 308 -1.86 7.98 14.40
N PHE A 309 -1.56 7.69 13.13
CA PHE A 309 -1.52 6.33 12.61
C PHE A 309 -0.26 5.56 13.01
N ILE A 310 0.71 6.25 13.64
CA ILE A 310 1.94 5.68 14.17
C ILE A 310 1.78 5.54 15.68
N GLU A 311 1.86 4.31 16.17
CA GLU A 311 1.78 3.96 17.57
C GLU A 311 3.20 3.79 18.12
N GLY A 312 3.76 4.86 18.69
CA GLY A 312 5.06 4.85 19.35
C GLY A 312 5.07 4.08 20.67
N PRO A 313 6.27 3.72 21.18
CA PRO A 313 6.40 3.15 22.53
C PRO A 313 5.98 4.15 23.62
N ASN A 314 6.02 5.45 23.31
CA ASN A 314 5.56 6.51 24.18
C ASN A 314 4.18 6.97 23.72
N LYS A 315 3.16 6.77 24.56
CA LYS A 315 1.79 7.17 24.24
C LYS A 315 1.64 8.68 24.45
N VAL A 316 1.43 9.44 23.38
CA VAL A 316 1.03 10.84 23.49
C VAL A 316 -0.40 10.91 24.00
N LEU A 317 -0.60 11.63 25.10
CA LEU A 317 -1.91 11.82 25.72
C LEU A 317 -2.59 13.09 25.20
N SER A 318 -1.87 14.21 25.20
CA SER A 318 -2.38 15.49 24.76
C SER A 318 -1.27 16.49 24.43
N SER A 319 -1.67 17.68 23.99
CA SER A 319 -0.78 18.83 23.84
C SER A 319 -1.44 20.11 24.36
N LEU A 320 -0.61 21.08 24.74
CA LEU A 320 -1.01 22.43 25.12
C LEU A 320 -0.18 23.45 24.34
N SER A 321 -0.85 24.28 23.55
CA SER A 321 -0.23 25.39 22.82
C SER A 321 -0.23 26.67 23.66
N TYR A 322 0.82 27.46 23.50
CA TYR A 322 1.01 28.75 24.16
C TYR A 322 0.92 29.88 23.13
N ASN A 323 0.32 31.00 23.52
CA ASN A 323 0.25 32.18 22.65
C ASN A 323 1.57 32.95 22.59
N LYS A 324 1.58 34.06 21.83
CA LYS A 324 2.74 34.96 21.66
C LYS A 324 3.30 35.56 22.96
N ASN A 325 2.57 35.48 24.07
CA ASN A 325 3.01 35.95 25.38
C ASN A 325 3.49 34.80 26.28
N GLY A 326 3.47 33.56 25.81
CA GLY A 326 3.84 32.37 26.61
C GLY A 326 2.74 31.93 27.58
N ASN A 327 1.50 32.38 27.41
CA ASN A 327 0.37 31.91 28.22
C ASN A 327 -0.31 30.72 27.54
N PRO A 328 -0.79 29.71 28.31
CA PRO A 328 -1.63 28.64 27.79
C PRO A 328 -2.77 29.21 26.96
N ASP A 329 -3.00 28.66 25.77
CA ASP A 329 -3.98 29.20 24.82
C ASP A 329 -5.00 28.14 24.41
N TRP A 330 -4.54 27.02 23.87
CA TRP A 330 -5.41 25.96 23.38
C TRP A 330 -4.83 24.58 23.68
N GLY A 331 -5.69 23.63 24.07
CA GLY A 331 -5.31 22.23 24.28
C GLY A 331 -5.47 21.77 25.72
N ILE A 332 -4.99 20.56 26.01
CA ILE A 332 -5.19 19.92 27.30
C ILE A 332 -3.86 19.90 28.05
N LYS A 333 -3.86 20.56 29.20
CA LYS A 333 -2.78 20.52 30.18
C LYS A 333 -3.01 19.36 31.14
N ILE A 334 -1.95 18.60 31.40
CA ILE A 334 -1.94 17.55 32.42
C ILE A 334 -0.92 17.97 33.48
N SER A 335 -1.29 17.90 34.75
CA SER A 335 -0.36 18.17 35.86
C SER A 335 -0.46 17.07 36.89
N GLU A 336 0.68 16.56 37.34
CA GLU A 336 0.73 15.51 38.36
C GLU A 336 1.04 16.12 39.73
N THR A 337 0.27 15.75 40.75
CA THR A 337 0.49 16.17 42.14
C THR A 337 0.05 15.04 43.06
N GLU A 338 0.95 14.53 43.91
CA GLU A 338 0.66 13.48 44.89
C GLU A 338 -0.03 12.22 44.30
N LYS A 339 0.45 11.74 43.13
CA LYS A 339 -0.13 10.61 42.37
C LYS A 339 -1.56 10.81 41.88
N LYS A 340 -2.03 12.06 41.85
CA LYS A 340 -3.26 12.46 41.18
C LYS A 340 -2.90 13.32 39.98
N TYR A 341 -3.74 13.26 38.97
CA TYR A 341 -3.60 14.06 37.78
C TYR A 341 -4.70 15.11 37.73
N LEU A 342 -4.33 16.34 37.42
CA LEU A 342 -5.25 17.42 37.07
C LEU A 342 -5.24 17.58 35.56
N VAL A 343 -6.41 17.44 34.94
CA VAL A 343 -6.63 17.64 33.52
C VAL A 343 -7.38 18.96 33.33
N GLU A 344 -6.78 19.91 32.61
CA GLU A 344 -7.35 21.22 32.32
C GLU A 344 -7.44 21.43 30.80
N PHE A 345 -8.62 21.75 30.28
CA PHE A 345 -8.78 22.12 28.87
C PHE A 345 -8.77 23.63 28.70
N TYR A 346 -7.84 24.13 27.90
CA TYR A 346 -7.73 25.51 27.51
C TYR A 346 -8.34 25.75 26.13
N LYS A 347 -9.15 26.78 26.03
CA LYS A 347 -9.74 27.29 24.79
C LYS A 347 -9.68 28.81 24.81
N GLU A 348 -8.94 29.37 23.85
CA GLU A 348 -8.72 30.83 23.71
C GLU A 348 -8.20 31.48 25.01
N GLY A 349 -7.21 30.83 25.63
CA GLY A 349 -6.56 31.30 26.85
C GLY A 349 -7.36 31.09 28.14
N LYS A 350 -8.55 30.49 28.08
CA LYS A 350 -9.41 30.24 29.24
C LYS A 350 -9.51 28.76 29.54
N VAL A 351 -9.48 28.41 30.82
CA VAL A 351 -9.81 27.06 31.28
C VAL A 351 -11.33 26.87 31.13
N THR A 352 -11.72 25.93 30.29
CA THR A 352 -13.14 25.59 30.03
C THR A 352 -13.56 24.26 30.64
N PHE A 353 -12.60 23.43 31.04
CA PHE A 353 -12.83 22.18 31.76
C PHE A 353 -11.70 21.91 32.75
N THR A 354 -12.06 21.31 33.89
CA THR A 354 -11.10 20.87 34.90
C THR A 354 -11.59 19.58 35.55
N LYS A 355 -10.75 18.56 35.62
CA LYS A 355 -11.05 17.31 36.33
C LYS A 355 -9.82 16.77 37.02
N LYS A 356 -10.00 16.31 38.27
CA LYS A 356 -8.99 15.55 39.00
C LYS A 356 -9.28 14.07 38.84
N VAL A 357 -8.23 13.30 38.55
CA VAL A 357 -8.30 11.86 38.34
C VAL A 357 -7.15 11.16 39.07
N ASN A 358 -7.31 9.86 39.35
CA ASN A 358 -6.40 9.12 40.21
C ASN A 358 -5.45 8.18 39.44
N SER A 359 -5.62 8.05 38.13
CA SER A 359 -4.80 7.17 37.30
C SER A 359 -4.58 7.75 35.90
N ILE A 360 -3.55 7.25 35.20
CA ILE A 360 -3.28 7.59 33.81
C ILE A 360 -4.42 7.10 32.89
N ASP A 361 -5.05 5.97 33.20
CA ASP A 361 -6.19 5.46 32.43
C ASP A 361 -7.38 6.43 32.51
N GLU A 362 -7.69 6.94 33.71
CA GLU A 362 -8.73 7.96 33.89
C GLU A 362 -8.37 9.30 33.20
N VAL A 363 -7.07 9.63 33.07
CA VAL A 363 -6.61 10.78 32.27
C VAL A 363 -6.99 10.56 30.79
N GLN A 364 -6.67 9.39 30.24
CA GLN A 364 -6.99 9.07 28.84
C GLN A 364 -8.50 9.10 28.59
N GLU A 365 -9.30 8.45 29.44
CA GLU A 365 -10.75 8.44 29.32
C GLU A 365 -11.32 9.87 29.35
N THR A 366 -10.79 10.71 30.24
CA THR A 366 -11.17 12.11 30.33
C THR A 366 -10.82 12.86 29.05
N ILE A 367 -9.62 12.68 28.49
CA ILE A 367 -9.23 13.29 27.22
C ILE A 367 -10.14 12.84 26.07
N ASN A 368 -10.41 11.54 25.96
CA ASN A 368 -11.26 10.99 24.92
C ASN A 368 -12.68 11.59 24.97
N SER A 369 -13.24 11.77 26.18
CA SER A 369 -14.56 12.40 26.36
C SER A 369 -14.63 13.86 25.92
N LEU A 370 -13.49 14.56 25.86
CA LEU A 370 -13.40 15.95 25.38
C LEU A 370 -13.22 16.03 23.86
N LEU A 371 -12.71 14.97 23.22
CA LEU A 371 -12.44 14.90 21.78
C LEU A 371 -13.63 14.34 20.98
N VAL A 372 -14.45 13.48 21.60
CA VAL A 372 -15.74 13.07 21.04
C VAL A 372 -16.68 14.27 21.15
N LYS A 373 -16.95 14.96 20.04
CA LYS A 373 -18.08 15.91 20.00
C LYS A 373 -19.35 15.15 20.39
N PRO A 374 -20.23 15.72 21.25
CA PRO A 374 -21.61 15.29 21.25
C PRO A 374 -22.12 15.50 19.81
N GLU A 375 -22.76 14.48 19.24
CA GLU A 375 -23.65 14.71 18.10
C GLU A 375 -24.61 15.83 18.53
N GLU A 376 -24.55 16.98 17.86
CA GLU A 376 -25.53 18.05 18.10
C GLU A 376 -26.89 17.48 17.69
N GLU A 377 -27.77 17.26 18.67
CA GLU A 377 -29.20 16.97 18.50
C GLU A 377 -29.95 18.13 17.81
#